data_AF-A0AAV7HXJ5-F1
#
_entry.id   AF-A0AAV7HXJ5-F1
#
_cell.length_a   1.000
_cell.length_b   1.000
_cell.length_c   1.000
_cell.angle_alpha   90.00
_cell.angle_beta   90.00
_cell.angle_gamma   90.00
#
_symmetry.space_group_name_H-M   'P 1'
#
loop_
_entity.id
_entity.type
_entity.pdbx_description
1 polymer ?
#
loop_
_entity_poly.entity_id
_entity_poly.type
_entity_poly.pdbx_seq_one_letter_code
_entity_poly.pdbx_strand_id
1 'polypeptide(L)'
;MCLLMNISESVLTNGKEQMSSIARKAMLATTKVLIVRHPFERLLSAYRDKLENSVARRDHGTLYFYRKYGRTIVDKYRDKAFTPPPKDQFISNDNEPKPAGIEPTWKEFVNYLIDTDLEIYSDDHWIPYYLYCTPCSLNYTFILKVETLDADQSLIIEKLNLKNKIHPIHRHKGSQDKLNPSKIYFRQLTQQQISELYNKYKLDFEMFDYSAEIYYSYASDFFQYTDY
;
A
#
# COMPACT_ATOMS: atom_id res chain seq x y z
N MET A 1 21.44 8.38 16.16
CA MET A 1 22.17 7.36 15.38
C MET A 1 21.56 6.01 15.76
N CYS A 2 20.82 5.34 14.86
CA CYS A 2 20.23 4.03 15.14
C CYS A 2 21.32 2.97 15.03
N LEU A 3 21.97 2.66 16.16
CA LEU A 3 22.87 1.51 16.25
C LEU A 3 22.01 0.24 16.22
N LEU A 4 22.39 -0.74 15.40
CA LEU A 4 21.83 -2.10 15.40
C LEU A 4 21.87 -2.62 16.84
N MET A 5 20.75 -2.56 17.57
CA MET A 5 20.64 -3.08 18.94
C MET A 5 21.73 -2.65 19.93
N ASN A 6 22.06 -1.36 19.97
CA ASN A 6 23.07 -0.86 20.92
C ASN A 6 24.48 -1.47 20.70
N ILE A 7 24.74 -2.07 19.52
CA ILE A 7 26.08 -2.48 19.10
C ILE A 7 26.91 -1.21 18.90
N SER A 8 28.05 -1.13 19.59
CA SER A 8 28.91 0.05 19.50
C SER A 8 29.45 0.23 18.08
N GLU A 9 29.64 1.48 17.68
CA GLU A 9 30.24 1.82 16.39
C GLU A 9 31.63 1.18 16.22
N SER A 10 32.38 1.00 17.32
CA SER A 10 33.67 0.28 17.32
C SER A 10 33.54 -1.19 16.93
N VAL A 11 32.46 -1.89 17.30
CA VAL A 11 32.21 -3.28 16.90
C VAL A 11 31.83 -3.36 15.43
N LEU A 12 31.10 -2.37 14.92
CA LEU A 12 30.72 -2.31 13.50
C LEU A 12 31.89 -1.96 12.58
N THR A 13 32.84 -1.15 13.05
CA THR A 13 33.97 -0.64 12.24
C THR A 13 35.25 -1.46 12.39
N ASN A 14 35.53 -1.99 13.59
CA ASN A 14 36.78 -2.68 13.92
C ASN A 14 36.59 -4.16 14.30
N GLY A 15 35.36 -4.67 14.22
CA GLY A 15 35.06 -6.07 14.53
C GLY A 15 35.61 -7.04 13.48
N LYS A 16 36.04 -8.23 13.93
CA LYS A 16 36.41 -9.35 13.05
C LYS A 16 35.20 -10.13 12.54
N GLU A 17 34.03 -9.94 13.14
CA GLU A 17 32.78 -10.56 12.69
C GLU A 17 32.23 -9.86 11.46
N GLN A 18 31.73 -10.64 10.50
CA GLN A 18 31.01 -10.08 9.37
C GLN A 18 29.73 -9.39 9.82
N MET A 19 29.41 -8.25 9.17
CA MET A 19 28.19 -7.48 9.41
C MET A 19 26.91 -8.32 9.27
N SER A 20 26.89 -9.31 8.38
CA SER A 20 25.77 -10.25 8.21
C SER A 20 25.53 -11.12 9.45
N SER A 21 26.59 -11.58 10.11
CA SER A 21 26.52 -12.33 11.38
C SER A 21 25.97 -11.46 12.50
N ILE A 22 26.50 -10.24 12.62
CA ILE A 22 26.08 -9.25 13.61
C ILE A 22 24.58 -8.91 13.41
N ALA A 23 24.17 -8.63 12.18
CA ALA A 23 22.79 -8.35 11.82
C ALA A 23 21.87 -9.54 12.13
N ARG A 24 22.30 -10.79 11.88
CA ARG A 24 21.50 -11.98 12.19
C ARG A 24 21.28 -12.16 13.70
N LYS A 25 22.32 -11.98 14.51
CA LYS A 25 22.20 -12.03 15.98
C LYS A 25 21.27 -10.93 16.49
N ALA A 26 21.41 -9.71 15.96
CA ALA A 26 20.54 -8.60 16.30
C ALA A 26 19.08 -8.94 15.91
N MET A 27 18.85 -9.38 14.68
CA MET A 27 17.51 -9.79 14.24
C MET A 27 16.90 -10.87 15.13
N LEU A 28 17.67 -11.84 15.64
CA LEU A 28 17.12 -12.86 16.55
C LEU A 28 16.70 -12.27 17.92
N ALA A 29 17.37 -11.23 18.39
CA ALA A 29 17.13 -10.63 19.69
C ALA A 29 16.14 -9.45 19.69
N THR A 30 15.64 -9.01 18.53
CA THR A 30 14.61 -7.97 18.42
C THR A 30 13.18 -8.51 18.40
N THR A 31 12.28 -7.74 19.02
CA THR A 31 10.84 -7.83 18.74
C THR A 31 10.61 -7.38 17.31
N LYS A 32 9.93 -8.22 16.52
CA LYS A 32 9.60 -7.93 15.12
C LYS A 32 8.12 -7.61 15.02
N VAL A 33 7.82 -6.46 14.45
CA VAL A 33 6.44 -6.00 14.23
C VAL A 33 6.24 -5.86 12.74
N LEU A 34 5.17 -6.45 12.23
CA LEU A 34 4.67 -6.23 10.87
C LEU A 34 3.38 -5.41 10.98
N ILE A 35 3.25 -4.36 10.17
CA ILE A 35 2.01 -3.58 10.07
C ILE A 35 1.46 -3.80 8.67
N VAL A 36 0.27 -4.38 8.59
CA VAL A 36 -0.43 -4.67 7.35
C VAL A 36 -1.67 -3.82 7.21
N ARG A 37 -2.18 -3.71 5.99
CA ARG A 37 -3.45 -3.05 5.66
C ARG A 37 -4.20 -3.93 4.67
N HIS A 38 -5.51 -3.80 4.61
CA HIS A 38 -6.30 -4.46 3.57
C HIS A 38 -5.66 -4.25 2.18
N PRO A 39 -5.35 -5.31 1.40
CA PRO A 39 -4.52 -5.20 0.19
C PRO A 39 -5.05 -4.15 -0.80
N PHE A 40 -6.35 -4.15 -1.09
CA PHE A 40 -6.96 -3.16 -1.98
C PHE A 40 -6.96 -1.73 -1.43
N GLU A 41 -7.10 -1.55 -0.11
CA GLU A 41 -7.02 -0.22 0.51
C GLU A 41 -5.60 0.32 0.43
N ARG A 42 -4.59 -0.55 0.58
CA ARG A 42 -3.18 -0.19 0.42
C ARG A 42 -2.90 0.26 -1.02
N LEU A 43 -3.37 -0.50 -2.01
CA LEU A 43 -3.18 -0.16 -3.43
C LEU A 43 -3.87 1.15 -3.80
N LEU A 44 -5.11 1.35 -3.35
CA LEU A 44 -5.83 2.60 -3.58
C LEU A 44 -5.13 3.78 -2.91
N SER A 45 -4.65 3.60 -1.68
CA SER A 45 -3.86 4.61 -0.98
C SER A 45 -2.58 4.97 -1.73
N ALA A 46 -1.86 3.97 -2.26
CA ALA A 46 -0.64 4.17 -3.04
C ALA A 46 -0.93 4.92 -4.35
N TYR A 47 -1.97 4.51 -5.09
CA TYR A 47 -2.39 5.19 -6.31
C TYR A 47 -2.72 6.66 -6.05
N ARG A 48 -3.54 6.95 -5.04
CA ARG A 48 -3.95 8.31 -4.72
C ARG A 48 -2.81 9.18 -4.23
N ASP A 49 -1.88 8.62 -3.47
CA ASP A 49 -0.72 9.35 -2.97
C ASP A 49 0.33 9.60 -4.06
N LYS A 50 0.51 8.68 -5.01
CA LYS A 50 1.64 8.71 -5.96
C LYS A 50 1.29 9.05 -7.40
N LEU A 51 0.10 8.68 -7.88
CA LEU A 51 -0.22 8.68 -9.31
C LEU A 51 -1.48 9.47 -9.69
N GLU A 52 -2.44 9.63 -8.78
CA GLU A 52 -3.71 10.31 -9.06
C GLU A 52 -3.54 11.79 -9.45
N ASN A 53 -2.56 12.48 -8.86
CA ASN A 53 -2.37 13.90 -9.07
C ASN A 53 -0.88 14.25 -9.14
N SER A 54 -0.37 14.44 -10.36
CA SER A 54 1.06 14.72 -10.59
C SER A 54 1.47 16.15 -10.23
N VAL A 55 0.49 17.03 -10.00
CA VAL A 55 0.72 18.45 -9.69
C VAL A 55 0.55 18.79 -8.21
N ALA A 56 -0.22 18.01 -7.46
CA ALA A 56 -0.34 18.11 -6.01
C ALA A 56 0.82 17.41 -5.29
N ARG A 57 1.03 17.77 -4.01
CA ARG A 57 1.95 17.08 -3.08
C ARG A 57 3.33 16.76 -3.68
N ARG A 58 3.95 17.77 -4.31
CA ARG A 58 5.23 17.59 -5.03
C ARG A 58 6.35 17.10 -4.11
N ASP A 59 6.32 17.48 -2.84
CA ASP A 59 7.18 17.01 -1.76
C ASP A 59 7.03 15.50 -1.48
N HIS A 60 5.90 14.90 -1.83
CA HIS A 60 5.64 13.46 -1.75
C HIS A 60 6.07 12.68 -3.01
N GLY A 61 6.70 13.35 -3.98
CA GLY A 61 7.30 12.73 -5.16
C GLY A 61 6.33 12.40 -6.29
N THR A 62 5.11 12.93 -6.29
CA THR A 62 4.06 12.64 -7.31
C THR A 62 4.55 12.81 -8.75
N LEU A 63 5.30 13.88 -9.05
CA LEU A 63 5.89 14.09 -10.37
C LEU A 63 6.93 13.03 -10.75
N TYR A 64 7.70 12.53 -9.77
CA TYR A 64 8.65 11.44 -9.99
C TYR A 64 7.91 10.14 -10.33
N PHE A 65 6.88 9.79 -9.56
CA PHE A 65 6.07 8.59 -9.81
C PHE A 65 5.34 8.65 -11.14
N TYR A 66 4.80 9.81 -11.52
CA TYR A 66 4.24 10.01 -12.84
C TYR A 66 5.27 9.76 -13.95
N ARG A 67 6.48 10.32 -13.83
CA ARG A 67 7.55 10.12 -14.83
C ARG A 67 8.04 8.67 -14.90
N LYS A 68 8.14 7.99 -13.77
CA LYS A 68 8.66 6.62 -13.66
C LYS A 68 7.64 5.58 -14.10
N TYR A 69 6.37 5.73 -13.69
CA TYR A 69 5.32 4.74 -13.92
C TYR A 69 4.14 5.33 -14.70
N GLY A 70 3.61 6.47 -14.25
CA GLY A 70 2.36 7.03 -14.76
C GLY A 70 2.33 7.20 -16.28
N ARG A 71 3.39 7.76 -16.87
CA ARG A 71 3.51 7.93 -18.33
C ARG A 71 3.41 6.61 -19.08
N THR A 72 4.18 5.60 -18.66
CA THR A 72 4.19 4.27 -19.32
C THR A 72 2.85 3.55 -19.16
N ILE A 73 2.20 3.70 -18.01
CA ILE A 73 0.85 3.16 -17.77
C ILE A 73 -0.13 3.77 -18.75
N VAL A 74 -0.14 5.10 -18.87
CA VAL A 74 -1.00 5.81 -19.82
C VAL A 74 -0.71 5.41 -21.25
N ASP A 75 0.55 5.41 -21.66
CA ASP A 75 0.96 5.08 -23.03
C ASP A 75 0.53 3.65 -23.43
N LYS A 76 0.47 2.70 -22.48
CA LYS A 76 0.09 1.31 -22.73
C LYS A 76 -1.42 1.05 -22.64
N TYR A 77 -2.10 1.61 -21.65
CA TYR A 77 -3.48 1.22 -21.29
C TYR A 77 -4.56 2.22 -21.67
N ARG A 78 -4.19 3.44 -22.08
CA ARG A 78 -5.18 4.47 -22.44
C ARG A 78 -5.73 4.24 -23.84
N ASP A 79 -7.04 4.08 -23.92
CA ASP A 79 -7.74 3.98 -25.21
C ASP A 79 -7.66 5.27 -26.02
N LYS A 80 -7.65 5.16 -27.36
CA LYS A 80 -7.68 6.34 -28.24
C LYS A 80 -8.98 7.15 -28.10
N ALA A 81 -10.07 6.49 -27.73
CA ALA A 81 -11.36 7.10 -27.42
C ALA A 81 -11.53 7.43 -25.93
N PHE A 82 -10.42 7.63 -25.21
CA PHE A 82 -10.43 7.85 -23.77
C PHE A 82 -11.37 8.97 -23.35
N THR A 83 -12.25 8.63 -22.42
CA THR A 83 -13.07 9.58 -21.69
C THR A 83 -12.67 9.47 -20.21
N PRO A 84 -12.33 10.59 -19.54
CA PRO A 84 -12.01 10.55 -18.12
C PRO A 84 -13.15 9.95 -17.28
N PRO A 85 -12.85 9.26 -16.16
CA PRO A 85 -13.87 8.80 -15.24
C PRO A 85 -14.81 9.95 -14.82
N PRO A 86 -16.12 9.70 -14.67
CA PRO A 86 -17.07 10.72 -14.22
C PRO A 86 -16.68 11.27 -12.84
N LYS A 87 -17.15 12.49 -12.53
CA LYS A 87 -16.79 13.20 -11.28
C LYS A 87 -17.14 12.45 -10.00
N ASP A 88 -18.09 11.52 -10.04
CA ASP A 88 -18.48 10.69 -8.89
C ASP A 88 -17.62 9.42 -8.74
N GLN A 89 -16.62 9.22 -9.60
CA GLN A 89 -15.68 8.08 -9.56
C GLN A 89 -14.25 8.48 -9.19
N PHE A 90 -14.04 9.70 -8.68
CA PHE A 90 -12.79 10.12 -8.03
C PHE A 90 -13.08 11.13 -6.91
N ILE A 91 -12.14 11.28 -5.98
CA ILE A 91 -12.24 12.23 -4.86
C ILE A 91 -11.30 13.40 -5.12
N SER A 92 -11.85 14.61 -5.27
CA SER A 92 -11.06 15.85 -5.33
C SER A 92 -10.87 16.46 -3.95
N ASN A 93 -9.69 17.04 -3.72
CA ASN A 93 -9.44 17.92 -2.58
C ASN A 93 -9.42 19.37 -3.09
N ASP A 94 -10.39 20.19 -2.67
CA ASP A 94 -10.51 21.59 -3.13
C ASP A 94 -9.31 22.46 -2.74
N ASN A 95 -8.52 22.03 -1.75
CA ASN A 95 -7.29 22.71 -1.33
C ASN A 95 -6.06 22.30 -2.14
N GLU A 96 -6.18 21.32 -3.04
CA GLU A 96 -5.09 20.87 -3.90
C GLU A 96 -5.30 21.32 -5.36
N PRO A 97 -4.22 21.57 -6.12
CA PRO A 97 -4.34 21.84 -7.55
C PRO A 97 -4.98 20.65 -8.24
N LYS A 98 -5.84 20.92 -9.24
CA LYS A 98 -6.48 19.85 -10.02
C LYS A 98 -5.44 19.07 -10.81
N PRO A 99 -5.60 17.73 -10.97
CA PRO A 99 -4.74 16.92 -11.83
C PRO A 99 -4.59 17.51 -13.23
N ALA A 100 -3.43 17.29 -13.86
CA ALA A 100 -3.15 17.83 -15.18
C ALA A 100 -3.91 17.12 -16.31
N GLY A 101 -4.58 15.99 -16.02
CA GLY A 101 -5.31 15.17 -16.98
C GLY A 101 -4.42 14.22 -17.77
N ILE A 102 -3.14 14.14 -17.41
CA ILE A 102 -2.14 13.25 -18.03
C ILE A 102 -1.92 12.00 -17.18
N GLU A 103 -2.36 12.03 -15.93
CA GLU A 103 -2.20 10.97 -14.94
C GLU A 103 -2.99 9.70 -15.33
N PRO A 104 -2.50 8.50 -14.97
CA PRO A 104 -3.28 7.28 -15.15
C PRO A 104 -4.53 7.30 -14.28
N THR A 105 -5.62 6.72 -14.80
CA THR A 105 -6.82 6.40 -14.04
C THR A 105 -6.58 5.22 -13.10
N TRP A 106 -7.48 5.01 -12.14
CA TRP A 106 -7.44 3.83 -11.27
C TRP A 106 -7.55 2.52 -12.09
N LYS A 107 -8.42 2.48 -13.10
CA LYS A 107 -8.55 1.33 -14.01
C LYS A 107 -7.25 1.02 -14.75
N GLU A 108 -6.59 2.03 -15.31
CA GLU A 108 -5.31 1.88 -16.02
C GLU A 108 -4.21 1.40 -15.06
N PHE A 109 -4.16 1.93 -13.83
CA PHE A 109 -3.22 1.47 -12.81
C PHE A 109 -3.47 0.00 -12.38
N VAL A 110 -4.73 -0.42 -12.24
CA VAL A 110 -5.06 -1.80 -11.91
C VAL A 110 -4.66 -2.76 -13.03
N ASN A 111 -4.91 -2.41 -14.30
CA ASN A 111 -4.45 -3.21 -15.44
C ASN A 111 -2.93 -3.33 -15.47
N TYR A 112 -2.21 -2.25 -15.14
CA TYR A 112 -0.76 -2.30 -14.96
C TYR A 112 -0.35 -3.33 -13.90
N LEU A 113 -0.98 -3.34 -12.72
CA LEU A 113 -0.64 -4.30 -11.67
C LEU A 113 -0.94 -5.75 -12.06
N ILE A 114 -2.03 -6.00 -12.79
CA ILE A 114 -2.42 -7.33 -13.26
C ILE A 114 -1.38 -7.87 -14.23
N ASP A 115 -0.99 -7.08 -15.22
CA ASP A 115 -0.03 -7.46 -16.26
C ASP A 115 1.43 -7.52 -15.78
N THR A 116 1.76 -6.80 -14.72
CA THR A 116 3.16 -6.64 -14.28
C THR A 116 3.61 -7.85 -13.47
N ASP A 117 4.79 -8.37 -13.78
CA ASP A 117 5.51 -9.25 -12.87
C ASP A 117 5.98 -8.45 -11.65
N LEU A 118 5.24 -8.56 -10.55
CA LEU A 118 5.45 -7.78 -9.33
C LEU A 118 6.67 -8.27 -8.54
N GLU A 119 7.22 -9.45 -8.83
CA GLU A 119 8.46 -9.92 -8.19
C GLU A 119 9.67 -9.17 -8.74
N ILE A 120 9.61 -8.78 -10.02
CA ILE A 120 10.75 -8.18 -10.74
C ILE A 120 10.61 -6.65 -10.85
N TYR A 121 9.41 -6.15 -11.13
CA TYR A 121 9.19 -4.77 -11.57
C TYR A 121 8.33 -3.92 -10.63
N SER A 122 8.01 -4.41 -9.43
CA SER A 122 7.15 -3.67 -8.50
C SER A 122 7.89 -2.56 -7.76
N ASP A 123 7.11 -1.56 -7.35
CA ASP A 123 7.51 -0.53 -6.38
C ASP A 123 7.18 -1.00 -4.96
N ASP A 124 7.88 -0.44 -3.95
CA ASP A 124 7.66 -0.76 -2.54
C ASP A 124 6.24 -0.40 -2.05
N HIS A 125 5.58 0.56 -2.70
CA HIS A 125 4.22 0.99 -2.36
C HIS A 125 3.13 -0.04 -2.73
N TRP A 126 3.35 -0.89 -3.74
CA TRP A 126 2.35 -1.85 -4.22
C TRP A 126 2.87 -3.29 -4.37
N ILE A 127 4.12 -3.58 -4.04
CA ILE A 127 4.62 -4.97 -3.95
C ILE A 127 3.89 -5.73 -2.82
N PRO A 128 3.38 -6.95 -3.04
CA PRO A 128 2.75 -7.76 -2.00
C PRO A 128 3.62 -7.93 -0.74
N TYR A 129 2.99 -8.03 0.42
CA TYR A 129 3.67 -8.25 1.69
C TYR A 129 4.39 -9.59 1.74
N TYR A 130 3.82 -10.65 1.15
CA TYR A 130 4.47 -11.97 1.12
C TYR A 130 5.83 -11.92 0.40
N LEU A 131 6.01 -11.02 -0.56
CA LEU A 131 7.29 -10.77 -1.25
C LEU A 131 8.17 -9.80 -0.48
N TYR A 132 7.63 -8.65 -0.08
CA TYR A 132 8.43 -7.54 0.46
C TYR A 132 8.85 -7.74 1.91
N CYS A 133 7.97 -8.28 2.74
CA CYS A 133 8.22 -8.48 4.16
C CYS A 133 8.71 -9.90 4.48
N THR A 134 8.65 -10.83 3.52
CA THR A 134 9.12 -12.21 3.69
C THR A 134 8.59 -12.90 4.97
N PRO A 135 7.27 -12.86 5.25
CA PRO A 135 6.67 -13.42 6.47
C PRO A 135 6.93 -14.91 6.67
N CYS A 136 7.22 -15.65 5.60
CA CYS A 136 7.65 -17.05 5.69
C CYS A 136 9.08 -17.24 6.25
N SER A 137 9.92 -16.21 6.16
CA SER A 137 11.33 -16.24 6.56
C SER A 137 11.58 -15.55 7.91
N LEU A 138 10.64 -14.72 8.37
CA LEU A 138 10.76 -13.92 9.58
C LEU A 138 9.65 -14.23 10.57
N ASN A 139 10.02 -14.63 11.77
CA ASN A 139 9.09 -14.84 12.87
C ASN A 139 8.69 -13.49 13.49
N TYR A 140 7.61 -12.89 12.98
CA TYR A 140 7.02 -11.68 13.55
C TYR A 140 6.40 -11.97 14.91
N THR A 141 6.73 -11.13 15.89
CA THR A 141 6.16 -11.21 17.25
C THR A 141 4.74 -10.65 17.27
N PHE A 142 4.50 -9.59 16.49
CA PHE A 142 3.20 -8.95 16.35
C PHE A 142 2.92 -8.64 14.88
N ILE A 143 1.69 -8.89 14.45
CA ILE A 143 1.14 -8.43 13.18
C ILE A 143 -0.02 -7.50 13.52
N LEU A 144 0.12 -6.24 13.15
CA LEU A 144 -0.87 -5.19 13.39
C LEU A 144 -1.62 -4.86 12.11
N LYS A 145 -2.85 -4.37 12.26
CA LYS A 145 -3.66 -3.90 11.12
C LYS A 145 -3.78 -2.38 11.18
N VAL A 146 -3.66 -1.70 10.04
CA VAL A 146 -3.84 -0.23 9.95
C VAL A 146 -5.21 0.18 10.47
N GLU A 147 -6.22 -0.67 10.25
CA GLU A 147 -7.61 -0.51 10.66
C GLU A 147 -7.78 -0.47 12.18
N THR A 148 -6.89 -1.12 12.93
CA THR A 148 -6.88 -1.17 14.41
C THR A 148 -5.66 -0.50 15.02
N LEU A 149 -4.85 0.20 14.21
CA LEU A 149 -3.52 0.66 14.58
C LEU A 149 -3.51 1.55 15.82
N ASP A 150 -4.58 2.34 16.00
CA ASP A 150 -4.73 3.24 17.15
C ASP A 150 -4.77 2.50 18.49
N ALA A 151 -5.48 1.38 18.55
CA ALA A 151 -5.53 0.51 19.72
C ALA A 151 -4.27 -0.35 19.82
N ASP A 152 -3.83 -0.90 18.68
CA ASP A 152 -2.69 -1.83 18.58
C ASP A 152 -1.37 -1.19 19.03
N GLN A 153 -1.11 0.06 18.64
CA GLN A 153 0.11 0.76 19.06
C GLN A 153 0.14 0.97 20.58
N SER A 154 -1.00 1.30 21.19
CA SER A 154 -1.09 1.50 22.64
C SER A 154 -0.83 0.19 23.39
N LEU A 155 -1.41 -0.90 22.90
CA LEU A 155 -1.22 -2.24 23.46
C LEU A 155 0.23 -2.73 23.35
N ILE A 156 0.89 -2.50 22.21
CA ILE A 156 2.28 -2.92 22.02
C ILE A 156 3.24 -2.09 22.86
N ILE A 157 3.04 -0.78 22.95
CA ILE A 157 3.87 0.08 23.81
C ILE A 157 3.80 -0.39 25.27
N GLU A 158 2.61 -0.82 25.71
CA GLU A 158 2.43 -1.45 27.02
C GLU A 158 3.13 -2.80 27.15
N LYS A 159 2.88 -3.75 26.22
CA LYS A 159 3.49 -5.09 26.25
C LYS A 159 5.02 -5.06 26.22
N LEU A 160 5.60 -4.05 25.58
CA LEU A 160 7.06 -3.88 25.47
C LEU A 160 7.65 -3.01 26.60
N ASN A 161 6.84 -2.57 27.57
CA ASN A 161 7.26 -1.68 28.66
C ASN A 161 7.91 -0.38 28.15
N LEU A 162 7.40 0.16 27.04
CA LEU A 162 7.93 1.35 26.38
C LEU A 162 7.17 2.64 26.72
N LYS A 163 6.22 2.58 27.66
CA LYS A 163 5.36 3.72 28.06
C LYS A 163 6.16 4.98 28.46
N ASN A 164 7.38 4.84 28.96
CA ASN A 164 8.22 5.98 29.37
C ASN A 164 9.19 6.46 28.28
N LYS A 165 9.17 5.84 27.09
CA LYS A 165 10.10 6.12 25.99
C LYS A 165 9.42 6.63 24.73
N ILE A 166 8.24 6.10 24.42
CA ILE A 166 7.47 6.45 23.23
C ILE A 166 5.98 6.53 23.56
N HIS A 167 5.28 7.35 22.79
CA HIS A 167 3.83 7.49 22.85
C HIS A 167 3.25 7.52 21.43
N PRO A 168 2.00 7.09 21.24
CA PRO A 168 1.28 7.23 19.98
C PRO A 168 1.25 8.68 19.47
N ILE A 169 1.57 8.89 18.18
CA ILE A 169 1.43 10.19 17.51
C ILE A 169 0.64 10.00 16.22
N HIS A 170 -0.56 10.59 16.16
CA HIS A 170 -1.40 10.54 14.97
C HIS A 170 -1.08 11.73 14.05
N ARG A 171 -0.23 11.54 13.04
CA ARG A 171 0.07 12.57 12.02
C ARG A 171 -0.92 12.58 10.88
N HIS A 172 -1.57 11.44 10.63
CA HIS A 172 -2.60 11.28 9.63
C HIS A 172 -3.82 10.70 10.35
N LYS A 173 -4.78 11.54 10.69
CA LYS A 173 -6.12 11.02 10.98
C LYS A 173 -6.60 10.42 9.66
N GLY A 174 -6.90 9.12 9.62
CA GLY A 174 -7.62 8.54 8.49
C GLY A 174 -8.77 9.47 8.14
N SER A 175 -8.92 9.82 6.86
CA SER A 175 -9.85 10.88 6.50
C SER A 175 -11.21 10.53 7.10
N GLN A 176 -11.77 11.44 7.90
CA GLN A 176 -13.16 11.35 8.34
C GLN A 176 -14.09 11.67 7.16
N ASP A 177 -13.72 11.21 5.97
CA ASP A 177 -14.54 11.39 4.80
C ASP A 177 -15.76 10.50 4.99
N LYS A 178 -16.94 11.13 4.95
CA LYS A 178 -18.22 10.43 4.81
C LYS A 178 -18.29 9.55 3.55
N LEU A 179 -17.30 9.69 2.66
CA LEU A 179 -17.15 8.97 1.42
C LEU A 179 -16.38 7.67 1.66
N ASN A 180 -16.79 6.59 1.00
CA ASN A 180 -16.03 5.35 0.92
C ASN A 180 -15.20 5.38 -0.36
N PRO A 181 -13.87 5.65 -0.30
CA PRO A 181 -13.04 5.72 -1.50
C PRO A 181 -13.09 4.43 -2.29
N SER A 182 -12.97 3.28 -1.64
CA SER A 182 -13.01 1.99 -2.33
C SER A 182 -14.27 1.80 -3.17
N LYS A 183 -15.44 2.17 -2.65
CA LYS A 183 -16.69 2.14 -3.43
C LYS A 183 -16.67 3.07 -4.64
N ILE A 184 -16.01 4.24 -4.52
CA ILE A 184 -15.90 5.24 -5.60
C ILE A 184 -14.98 4.74 -6.72
N TYR A 185 -13.79 4.26 -6.37
CA TYR A 185 -12.77 3.89 -7.36
C TYR A 185 -13.01 2.51 -7.97
N PHE A 186 -13.49 1.52 -7.19
CA PHE A 186 -13.74 0.17 -7.72
C PHE A 186 -14.92 0.10 -8.71
N ARG A 187 -15.76 1.14 -8.76
CA ARG A 187 -16.75 1.33 -9.85
C ARG A 187 -16.14 1.51 -11.23
N GLN A 188 -14.85 1.79 -11.33
CA GLN A 188 -14.14 1.85 -12.61
C GLN A 188 -13.74 0.45 -13.13
N LEU A 189 -13.84 -0.58 -12.30
CA LEU A 189 -13.36 -1.94 -12.60
C LEU A 189 -14.51 -2.89 -12.93
N THR A 190 -14.24 -3.94 -13.70
CA THR A 190 -15.13 -5.10 -13.84
C THR A 190 -14.88 -6.13 -12.75
N GLN A 191 -15.82 -7.05 -12.52
CA GLN A 191 -15.63 -8.17 -11.60
C GLN A 191 -14.44 -9.05 -12.00
N GLN A 192 -14.17 -9.18 -13.31
CA GLN A 192 -12.98 -9.87 -13.81
C GLN A 192 -11.70 -9.16 -13.37
N GLN A 193 -11.60 -7.84 -13.56
CA GLN A 193 -10.41 -7.08 -13.14
C GLN A 193 -10.19 -7.18 -11.63
N ILE A 194 -11.26 -7.17 -10.83
CA ILE A 194 -11.17 -7.37 -9.37
C ILE A 194 -10.66 -8.77 -9.04
N SER A 195 -11.14 -9.81 -9.74
CA SER A 195 -10.70 -11.20 -9.56
C SER A 195 -9.22 -11.38 -9.89
N GLU A 196 -8.78 -10.83 -11.03
CA GLU A 196 -7.40 -10.87 -11.47
C GLU A 196 -6.48 -10.12 -10.50
N LEU A 197 -6.90 -8.93 -10.05
CA LEU A 197 -6.17 -8.18 -9.03
C LEU A 197 -6.13 -8.94 -7.70
N TYR A 198 -7.23 -9.54 -7.26
CA TYR A 198 -7.26 -10.39 -6.06
C TYR A 198 -6.24 -11.51 -6.18
N ASN A 199 -6.19 -12.21 -7.31
CA ASN A 199 -5.25 -13.30 -7.53
C ASN A 199 -3.78 -12.86 -7.40
N LYS A 200 -3.43 -11.64 -7.84
CA LYS A 200 -2.07 -11.08 -7.66
C LYS A 200 -1.67 -10.90 -6.19
N TYR A 201 -2.64 -10.64 -5.31
CA TYR A 201 -2.43 -10.36 -3.89
C TYR A 201 -3.03 -11.45 -2.98
N LYS A 202 -3.44 -12.59 -3.52
CA LYS A 202 -4.22 -13.62 -2.83
C LYS A 202 -3.58 -14.08 -1.52
N LEU A 203 -2.27 -14.29 -1.53
CA LEU A 203 -1.53 -14.70 -0.33
C LEU A 203 -1.58 -13.63 0.77
N ASP A 204 -1.59 -12.35 0.45
CA ASP A 204 -1.74 -11.29 1.46
C ASP A 204 -3.17 -11.29 2.03
N PHE A 205 -4.19 -11.54 1.20
CA PHE A 205 -5.57 -11.67 1.68
C PHE A 205 -5.73 -12.85 2.64
N GLU A 206 -5.22 -14.02 2.25
CA GLU A 206 -5.31 -15.23 3.07
C GLU A 206 -4.48 -15.15 4.35
N MET A 207 -3.24 -14.65 4.25
CA MET A 207 -2.31 -14.60 5.38
C MET A 207 -2.77 -13.63 6.48
N PHE A 208 -3.44 -12.55 6.11
CA PHE A 208 -3.86 -11.52 7.04
C PHE A 208 -5.37 -11.47 7.27
N ASP A 209 -6.10 -12.50 6.82
CA ASP A 209 -7.54 -12.65 7.03
C ASP A 209 -8.32 -11.41 6.57
N TYR A 210 -8.19 -11.11 5.28
CA TYR A 210 -8.94 -10.06 4.59
C TYR A 210 -9.88 -10.68 3.54
N SER A 211 -11.01 -10.02 3.29
CA SER A 211 -11.98 -10.43 2.27
C SER A 211 -12.10 -9.39 1.15
N ALA A 212 -12.08 -9.85 -0.09
CA ALA A 212 -12.36 -9.03 -1.27
C ALA A 212 -13.86 -8.97 -1.64
N GLU A 213 -14.72 -9.71 -0.93
CA GLU A 213 -16.12 -9.96 -1.34
C GLU A 213 -16.91 -8.67 -1.60
N ILE A 214 -16.82 -7.70 -0.69
CA ILE A 214 -17.56 -6.44 -0.82
C ILE A 214 -17.14 -5.64 -2.08
N TYR A 215 -15.92 -5.80 -2.57
CA TYR A 215 -15.42 -5.06 -3.73
C TYR A 215 -16.08 -5.52 -5.03
N TYR A 216 -16.48 -6.79 -5.14
CA TYR A 216 -17.23 -7.28 -6.31
C TYR A 216 -18.58 -6.58 -6.44
N SER A 217 -19.23 -6.23 -5.33
CA SER A 217 -20.47 -5.43 -5.32
C SER A 217 -20.28 -3.99 -5.81
N TYR A 218 -19.04 -3.51 -5.91
CA TYR A 218 -18.73 -2.17 -6.41
C TYR A 218 -18.42 -2.15 -7.90
N ALA A 219 -18.23 -3.30 -8.53
CA ALA A 219 -17.83 -3.40 -9.92
C ALA A 219 -18.85 -2.74 -10.87
N SER A 220 -18.34 -2.18 -11.97
CA SER A 220 -19.12 -1.54 -13.03
C SER A 220 -20.16 -2.46 -13.67
N ASP A 221 -19.90 -3.77 -13.67
CA ASP A 221 -20.72 -4.82 -14.28
C ASP A 221 -21.47 -5.67 -13.24
N PHE A 222 -21.53 -5.26 -11.97
CA PHE A 222 -22.20 -6.03 -10.90
C PHE A 222 -23.67 -6.34 -11.22
N PHE A 223 -24.45 -5.34 -11.64
CA PHE A 223 -25.89 -5.51 -11.92
C PHE A 223 -26.20 -6.18 -13.26
N GLN A 224 -25.19 -6.46 -14.10
CA GLN A 224 -25.43 -7.14 -15.39
C GLN A 224 -25.66 -8.65 -15.24
N TYR A 225 -25.38 -9.21 -14.05
CA TYR A 225 -25.46 -10.65 -13.77
C TYR A 225 -26.55 -11.03 -12.75
N THR A 226 -27.29 -10.06 -12.19
CA THR A 226 -28.33 -10.32 -11.17
C THR A 226 -29.75 -10.45 -11.74
N ASP A 227 -29.91 -10.41 -13.06
CA ASP A 227 -31.19 -10.53 -13.77
C ASP A 227 -31.44 -11.95 -14.34
N TYR A 228 -31.04 -13.00 -13.61
CA TYR A 228 -31.36 -14.41 -13.94
C TYR A 228 -32.04 -15.12 -12.76
#